data_AF-A0A7X7MF95-F1
#
_entry.id   AF-A0A7X7MF95-F1
#
_cell.length_a   1.000
_cell.length_b   1.000
_cell.length_c   1.000
_cell.angle_alpha   90.00
_cell.angle_beta   90.00
_cell.angle_gamma   90.00
#
_symmetry.space_group_name_H-M   'P 1'
#
loop_
_entity.id
_entity.type
_entity.pdbx_description
1 polymer ?
#
loop_
_entity_poly.entity_id
_entity_poly.type
_entity_poly.pdbx_seq_one_letter_code
_entity_poly.pdbx_strand_id
1 'polypeptide(L)'
;GGYAGLLDSSPHKPVALPARPDAFAGAIGNAVLALQQQSIGGPYHLVLGSAAYQALALGELQGGPLRTFVDKLLLGGAVKWSPALNEGGALFSGRGGDAELTVGQDYAVGFAGTQDDTANFFLMASFAFRVIEPRAALALSFKA
;
A
#
# COMPACT_ATOMS: atom_id res chain seq x y z
N GLY A 1 5.70 -13.43 18.33
CA GLY A 1 6.73 -13.36 17.28
C GLY A 1 6.87 -11.92 16.86
N GLY A 2 8.06 -11.35 16.94
CA GLY A 2 8.28 -9.91 17.14
C GLY A 2 8.39 -9.01 15.91
N TYR A 3 7.63 -9.25 14.85
CA TYR A 3 7.63 -8.38 13.67
C TYR A 3 6.25 -7.74 13.49
N ALA A 4 6.19 -6.41 13.47
CA ALA A 4 4.98 -5.64 13.24
C ALA A 4 4.91 -5.14 11.79
N GLY A 5 3.71 -5.09 11.21
CA GLY A 5 3.47 -4.53 9.88
C GLY A 5 3.52 -3.00 9.87
N LEU A 6 3.66 -2.39 8.68
CA LEU A 6 3.66 -0.94 8.53
C LEU A 6 2.36 -0.28 8.99
N LEU A 7 1.22 -0.86 8.63
CA LEU A 7 -0.08 -0.30 8.98
C LEU A 7 -0.40 -0.51 10.47
N ASP A 8 -0.03 -1.67 11.02
CA ASP A 8 -0.21 -1.97 12.45
C ASP A 8 0.67 -1.10 13.35
N SER A 9 1.85 -0.71 12.84
CA SER A 9 2.79 0.16 13.56
C SER A 9 2.41 1.65 13.44
N SER A 10 1.57 2.01 12.48
CA SER A 10 1.24 3.41 12.21
C SER A 10 0.49 4.05 13.38
N PRO A 11 0.91 5.25 13.84
CA PRO A 11 0.17 5.98 14.87
C PRO A 11 -1.02 6.76 14.28
N HIS A 12 -1.18 6.78 12.96
CA HIS A 12 -2.22 7.59 12.31
C HIS A 12 -3.58 6.91 12.42
N LYS A 13 -4.61 7.72 12.67
CA LYS A 13 -5.99 7.23 12.56
C LYS A 13 -6.30 6.91 11.09
N PRO A 14 -6.94 5.76 10.80
CA PRO A 14 -7.33 5.44 9.44
C PRO A 14 -8.25 6.52 8.84
N VAL A 15 -8.01 6.86 7.58
CA VAL A 15 -8.87 7.80 6.82
C VAL A 15 -9.90 7.00 6.03
N ALA A 16 -11.16 7.43 6.05
CA ALA A 16 -12.21 6.79 5.27
C ALA A 16 -12.17 7.28 3.81
N LEU A 17 -12.19 6.35 2.86
CA LEU A 17 -12.33 6.56 1.43
C LEU A 17 -13.80 6.36 1.04
N PRO A 18 -14.53 7.43 0.71
CA PRO A 18 -15.87 7.33 0.14
C PRO A 18 -15.81 6.98 -1.35
N ALA A 19 -16.81 6.26 -1.86
CA ALA A 19 -16.89 5.95 -3.29
C ALA A 19 -17.16 7.17 -4.20
N ARG A 20 -17.61 8.31 -3.63
CA ARG A 20 -17.93 9.53 -4.39
C ARG A 20 -16.64 10.25 -4.86
N PRO A 21 -16.47 10.57 -6.16
CA PRO A 21 -15.18 11.04 -6.70
C PRO A 21 -14.55 12.28 -6.05
N ASP A 22 -15.34 13.33 -5.82
CA ASP A 22 -14.91 14.57 -5.15
C ASP A 22 -14.41 14.30 -3.72
N ALA A 23 -15.14 13.47 -2.99
CA ALA A 23 -14.83 13.12 -1.62
C ALA A 23 -13.68 12.10 -1.56
N PHE A 24 -13.52 11.24 -2.57
CA PHE A 24 -12.37 10.34 -2.71
C PHE A 24 -11.08 11.14 -2.85
N ALA A 25 -11.03 12.08 -3.80
CA ALA A 25 -9.86 12.96 -3.97
C ALA A 25 -9.56 13.77 -2.71
N GLY A 26 -10.61 14.30 -2.06
CA GLY A 26 -10.49 15.01 -0.79
C GLY A 26 -9.90 14.14 0.34
N ALA A 27 -10.36 12.89 0.46
CA ALA A 27 -9.85 11.94 1.46
C ALA A 27 -8.36 11.61 1.23
N ILE A 28 -7.95 11.42 -0.02
CA ILE A 28 -6.52 11.22 -0.36
C ILE A 28 -5.70 12.48 -0.04
N GLY A 29 -6.20 13.67 -0.38
CA GLY A 29 -5.53 14.93 -0.04
C GLY A 29 -5.35 15.11 1.48
N ASN A 30 -6.38 14.78 2.27
CA ASN A 30 -6.30 14.80 3.73
C ASN A 30 -5.29 13.78 4.28
N ALA A 31 -5.21 12.58 3.69
CA ALA A 31 -4.22 11.57 4.06
C ALA A 31 -2.78 12.05 3.78
N VAL A 32 -2.54 12.65 2.60
CA VAL A 32 -1.24 13.27 2.25
C VAL A 32 -0.89 14.38 3.24
N LEU A 33 -1.84 15.27 3.54
CA LEU A 33 -1.64 16.37 4.47
C LEU A 33 -1.31 15.87 5.89
N ALA A 34 -1.95 14.79 6.35
CA ALA A 34 -1.68 14.20 7.66
C ALA A 34 -0.22 13.71 7.79
N LEU A 35 0.35 13.14 6.72
CA LEU A 35 1.78 12.79 6.68
C LEU A 35 2.66 14.03 6.69
N GLN A 36 2.34 15.04 5.88
CA GLN A 36 3.10 16.30 5.81
C GLN A 36 3.14 17.05 7.14
N GLN A 37 2.03 17.08 7.88
CA GLN A 37 1.95 17.70 9.21
C GLN A 37 2.88 17.06 10.24
N GLN A 38 3.31 15.82 9.99
CA GLN A 38 4.26 15.08 10.81
C GLN A 38 5.69 15.13 10.23
N SER A 39 5.94 16.04 9.27
CA SER A 39 7.21 16.17 8.55
C SER A 39 7.63 14.90 7.81
N ILE A 40 6.66 14.07 7.42
CA ILE A 40 6.87 12.92 6.54
C ILE A 40 6.70 13.41 5.11
N GLY A 41 7.81 13.47 4.37
CA GLY A 41 7.85 13.91 2.97
C GLY A 41 7.36 12.85 1.98
N GLY A 42 7.19 13.25 0.72
CA GLY A 42 6.87 12.37 -0.40
C GLY A 42 8.11 11.83 -1.14
N PRO A 43 7.93 11.28 -2.35
CA PRO A 43 6.65 11.07 -3.05
C PRO A 43 5.71 10.15 -2.27
N TYR A 44 4.40 10.18 -2.51
CA TYR A 44 3.44 9.34 -1.79
C TYR A 44 2.91 8.20 -2.67
N HIS A 45 3.02 6.96 -2.21
CA HIS A 45 2.50 5.80 -2.92
C HIS A 45 1.14 5.40 -2.34
N LEU A 46 0.12 5.36 -3.21
CA LEU A 46 -1.22 4.95 -2.85
C LEU A 46 -1.42 3.49 -3.25
N VAL A 47 -1.60 2.59 -2.28
CA VAL A 47 -1.87 1.17 -2.55
C VAL A 47 -3.32 0.90 -2.22
N LEU A 48 -4.12 0.47 -3.19
CA LEU A 48 -5.56 0.25 -3.03
C LEU A 48 -5.93 -1.21 -3.21
N GLY A 49 -6.88 -1.64 -2.39
CA GLY A 49 -7.66 -2.85 -2.58
C GLY A 49 -8.58 -2.76 -3.81
N SER A 50 -9.19 -3.87 -4.19
CA SER A 50 -9.88 -3.99 -5.48
C SER A 50 -11.03 -2.99 -5.67
N ALA A 51 -11.90 -2.83 -4.65
CA ALA A 51 -13.05 -1.92 -4.75
C ALA A 51 -12.63 -0.45 -4.84
N ALA A 52 -11.74 0.00 -3.95
CA ALA A 52 -11.21 1.36 -3.99
C ALA A 52 -10.40 1.64 -5.26
N TYR A 53 -9.63 0.66 -5.75
CA TYR A 53 -8.88 0.79 -7.00
C TYR A 53 -9.81 0.94 -8.20
N GLN A 54 -10.89 0.16 -8.26
CA GLN A 54 -11.90 0.27 -9.31
C GLN A 54 -12.64 1.62 -9.26
N ALA A 55 -13.03 2.08 -8.06
CA ALA A 55 -13.66 3.39 -7.87
C ALA A 55 -12.77 4.53 -8.36
N LEU A 56 -11.46 4.46 -8.09
CA LEU A 56 -10.48 5.41 -8.60
C LEU A 56 -10.32 5.34 -10.12
N ALA A 57 -10.28 4.13 -10.69
CA ALA A 57 -10.06 3.90 -12.11
C ALA A 57 -11.25 4.36 -12.98
N LEU A 58 -12.48 4.19 -12.48
CA LEU A 58 -13.71 4.55 -13.19
C LEU A 58 -14.26 5.93 -12.81
N GLY A 59 -13.73 6.55 -11.75
CA GLY A 59 -14.21 7.84 -11.26
C GLY A 59 -13.88 8.99 -12.19
N GLU A 60 -14.78 9.97 -12.26
CA GLU A 60 -14.59 11.24 -12.97
C GLU A 60 -14.75 12.41 -12.00
N LEU A 61 -13.92 13.44 -12.16
CA LEU A 61 -13.94 14.65 -11.34
C LEU A 61 -13.68 15.86 -12.25
N GLN A 62 -14.54 16.87 -12.18
CA GLN A 62 -14.40 18.12 -12.95
C GLN A 62 -14.18 17.89 -14.46
N GLY A 63 -14.89 16.92 -15.04
CA GLY A 63 -14.83 16.61 -16.48
C GLY A 63 -13.57 15.85 -16.93
N GLY A 64 -12.78 15.30 -15.99
CA GLY A 64 -11.64 14.45 -16.31
C GLY A 64 -11.51 13.23 -15.39
N PRO A 65 -10.58 12.30 -15.70
CA PRO A 65 -10.38 11.10 -14.88
C PRO A 65 -9.97 11.47 -13.46
N LEU A 66 -10.66 10.92 -12.46
CA LEU A 66 -10.33 11.11 -11.04
C LEU A 66 -8.87 10.75 -10.75
N ARG A 67 -8.38 9.70 -11.41
CA ARG A 67 -6.99 9.25 -11.34
C ARG A 67 -5.97 10.37 -11.60
N THR A 68 -6.22 11.23 -12.57
CA THR A 68 -5.34 12.35 -12.92
C THR A 68 -5.23 13.38 -11.79
N PHE A 69 -6.32 13.59 -11.04
CA PHE A 69 -6.29 14.47 -9.87
C PHE A 69 -5.52 13.82 -8.71
N VAL A 70 -5.76 12.54 -8.47
CA VAL A 70 -5.07 11.78 -7.43
C VAL A 70 -3.56 11.71 -7.69
N ASP A 71 -3.12 11.43 -8.91
CA ASP A 71 -1.69 11.35 -9.24
C ASP A 71 -0.95 12.66 -8.95
N LYS A 72 -1.61 13.83 -9.11
CA LYS A 72 -1.04 15.13 -8.74
C LYS A 72 -0.84 15.28 -7.23
N LEU A 73 -1.79 14.77 -6.42
CA LEU A 73 -1.69 14.80 -4.95
C LEU A 73 -0.53 13.94 -4.43
N LEU A 74 -0.13 12.92 -5.19
CA LEU A 74 0.92 11.97 -4.82
C LEU A 74 2.35 12.49 -5.04
N LEU A 75 2.52 13.69 -5.62
CA LEU A 75 3.81 14.36 -5.82
C LEU A 75 4.86 13.46 -6.52
N GLY A 76 4.48 12.82 -7.63
CA GLY A 76 5.34 11.91 -8.38
C GLY A 76 5.39 10.48 -7.84
N GLY A 77 4.59 10.18 -6.81
CA GLY A 77 4.34 8.82 -6.37
C GLY A 77 3.41 8.04 -7.31
N ALA A 78 3.06 6.83 -6.90
CA ALA A 78 2.34 5.89 -7.76
C ALA A 78 1.12 5.32 -7.06
N VAL A 79 0.03 5.14 -7.82
CA VAL A 79 -1.07 4.28 -7.38
C VAL A 79 -0.76 2.84 -7.78
N LYS A 80 -0.88 1.92 -6.83
CA LYS A 80 -0.71 0.48 -7.00
C LYS A 80 -1.98 -0.24 -6.53
N TRP A 81 -2.24 -1.39 -7.13
CA TRP A 81 -3.28 -2.30 -6.67
C TRP A 81 -2.66 -3.41 -5.83
N SER A 82 -3.32 -3.81 -4.75
CA SER A 82 -2.94 -4.99 -3.96
C SER A 82 -4.19 -5.69 -3.43
N PRO A 83 -4.44 -6.96 -3.80
CA PRO A 83 -5.57 -7.72 -3.24
C PRO A 83 -5.42 -8.00 -1.75
N ALA A 84 -4.22 -7.89 -1.18
CA ALA A 84 -3.97 -8.09 0.25
C ALA A 84 -4.58 -6.99 1.15
N LEU A 85 -4.98 -5.84 0.58
CA LEU A 85 -5.63 -4.75 1.32
C LEU A 85 -7.17 -4.81 1.27
N ASN A 86 -7.73 -5.90 0.75
CA ASN A 86 -9.18 -6.14 0.63
C ASN A 86 -9.90 -5.00 -0.10
N GLU A 87 -10.84 -4.32 0.55
CA GLU A 87 -11.59 -3.19 -0.03
C GLU A 87 -10.90 -1.84 0.17
N GLY A 88 -10.05 -1.72 1.21
CA GLY A 88 -9.44 -0.48 1.67
C GLY A 88 -8.21 -0.06 0.88
N GLY A 89 -7.24 0.52 1.57
CA GLY A 89 -5.97 0.91 0.99
C GLY A 89 -4.98 1.40 2.03
N ALA A 90 -3.88 1.95 1.56
CA ALA A 90 -2.86 2.56 2.36
C ALA A 90 -2.13 3.64 1.57
N LEU A 91 -1.69 4.67 2.27
CA LEU A 91 -0.78 5.68 1.75
C LEU A 91 0.59 5.49 2.41
N PHE A 92 1.64 5.43 1.62
CA PHE A 92 3.02 5.29 2.10
C PHE A 92 3.87 6.47 1.63
N SER A 93 4.81 6.92 2.46
CA SER A 93 5.92 7.74 1.99
C SER A 93 6.91 6.89 1.20
N GLY A 94 7.32 7.41 0.04
CA GLY A 94 8.35 6.86 -0.83
C GLY A 94 9.71 7.54 -0.67
N ARG A 95 9.93 8.33 0.39
CA ARG A 95 11.21 9.04 0.63
C ARG A 95 12.39 8.11 0.94
N GLY A 96 12.10 6.84 1.28
CA GLY A 96 13.08 5.81 1.57
C GLY A 96 13.53 5.79 3.03
N GLY A 97 14.02 4.63 3.49
CA GLY A 97 14.57 4.44 4.84
C GLY A 97 13.55 4.24 5.96
N ASP A 98 12.24 4.33 5.67
CA ASP A 98 11.19 4.22 6.71
C ASP A 98 10.81 2.75 7.03
N ALA A 99 11.16 1.81 6.14
CA ALA A 99 10.95 0.37 6.31
C ALA A 99 12.07 -0.41 5.62
N GLU A 100 12.34 -1.60 6.12
CA GLU A 100 13.39 -2.48 5.59
C GLU A 100 12.87 -3.91 5.45
N LEU A 101 13.09 -4.50 4.28
CA LEU A 101 12.95 -5.93 4.04
C LEU A 101 14.37 -6.49 3.84
N THR A 102 14.89 -7.17 4.85
CA THR A 102 16.16 -7.88 4.75
C THR A 102 15.91 -9.23 4.09
N VAL A 103 16.48 -9.44 2.90
CA VAL A 103 16.41 -10.71 2.18
C VAL A 103 17.72 -11.45 2.39
N GLY A 104 17.69 -12.54 3.15
CA GLY A 104 18.82 -13.47 3.28
C GLY A 104 18.90 -14.42 2.08
N GLN A 105 17.76 -14.96 1.67
CA GLN A 105 17.60 -15.74 0.46
C GLN A 105 16.30 -15.34 -0.23
N ASP A 106 16.40 -14.90 -1.49
CA ASP A 106 15.24 -14.67 -2.34
C ASP A 106 14.56 -16.00 -2.70
N TYR A 107 13.39 -15.94 -3.34
CA TYR A 107 12.63 -17.13 -3.70
C TYR A 107 13.46 -18.13 -4.49
N ALA A 108 13.58 -19.33 -3.93
CA ALA A 108 14.23 -20.47 -4.55
C ALA A 108 13.27 -21.66 -4.62
N VAL A 109 13.43 -22.47 -5.67
CA VAL A 109 12.72 -23.75 -5.81
C VAL A 109 13.67 -24.86 -5.38
N GLY A 110 13.28 -25.61 -4.35
CA GLY A 110 13.99 -26.79 -3.90
C GLY A 110 13.29 -28.08 -4.36
N PHE A 111 14.06 -29.13 -4.57
CA PHE A 111 13.53 -30.47 -4.86
C PHE A 111 13.35 -31.25 -3.55
N ALA A 112 12.14 -31.76 -3.31
CA ALA A 112 11.79 -32.51 -2.10
C ALA A 112 11.92 -34.03 -2.29
N GLY A 113 11.82 -34.54 -3.53
CA GLY A 113 11.85 -35.96 -3.83
C GLY A 113 10.83 -36.37 -4.89
N THR A 114 10.78 -37.65 -5.21
CA THR A 114 9.76 -38.25 -6.08
C THR A 114 8.84 -39.18 -5.29
N GLN A 115 7.56 -39.21 -5.64
CA GLN A 115 6.60 -40.20 -5.19
C GLN A 115 5.81 -40.69 -6.41
N ASP A 116 5.89 -41.99 -6.69
CA ASP A 116 5.40 -42.60 -7.93
C ASP A 116 5.92 -41.82 -9.15
N ASP A 117 5.03 -41.38 -10.05
CA ASP A 117 5.37 -40.56 -11.23
C ASP A 117 5.35 -39.04 -10.95
N THR A 118 5.36 -38.61 -9.69
CA THR A 118 5.30 -37.19 -9.29
C THR A 118 6.62 -36.70 -8.69
N ALA A 119 7.13 -35.57 -9.19
CA ALA A 119 8.25 -34.85 -8.59
C ALA A 119 7.73 -33.72 -7.68
N ASN A 120 8.15 -33.75 -6.41
CA ASN A 120 7.76 -32.78 -5.41
C ASN A 120 8.82 -31.68 -5.29
N PHE A 121 8.37 -30.43 -5.29
CA PHE A 121 9.20 -29.25 -5.13
C PHE A 121 8.66 -28.36 -4.00
N PHE A 122 9.50 -27.49 -3.47
CA PHE A 122 9.11 -26.50 -2.47
C PHE A 122 9.65 -25.12 -2.81
N LEU A 123 8.96 -24.09 -2.34
CA LEU A 123 9.49 -22.72 -2.34
C LEU A 123 10.19 -22.46 -1.00
N MET A 124 11.38 -21.87 -1.06
CA MET A 124 12.13 -21.42 0.10
C MET A 124 12.47 -19.94 -0.07
N ALA A 125 12.32 -19.19 1.01
CA ALA A 125 12.79 -17.81 1.13
C ALA A 125 13.20 -17.57 2.59
N SER A 126 14.18 -16.69 2.79
CA SER A 126 14.58 -16.23 4.12
C SER A 126 14.59 -14.72 4.11
N PHE A 127 13.70 -14.11 4.89
CA PHE A 127 13.60 -12.66 5.00
C PHE A 127 13.13 -12.23 6.39
N ALA A 128 13.41 -10.97 6.74
CA ALA A 128 12.88 -10.30 7.90
C ALA A 128 12.38 -8.90 7.52
N PHE A 129 11.30 -8.45 8.16
CA PHE A 129 10.72 -7.14 7.93
C PHE A 129 10.82 -6.26 9.18
N ARG A 130 11.21 -5.01 9.00
CA ARG A 130 11.34 -4.03 10.09
C ARG A 130 10.75 -2.69 9.71
N VAL A 131 9.96 -2.12 10.61
CA VAL A 131 9.48 -0.73 10.54
C VAL A 131 10.48 0.15 11.27
N ILE A 132 10.97 1.20 10.61
CA ILE A 132 11.94 2.16 11.15
C ILE A 132 11.24 3.46 11.53
N GLU A 133 10.41 4.00 10.64
CA GLU A 133 9.58 5.18 10.89
C GLU A 133 8.10 4.83 10.69
N PRO A 134 7.37 4.54 11.79
CA PRO A 134 5.98 4.11 11.69
C PRO A 134 5.03 5.19 11.16
N ARG A 135 5.38 6.47 11.26
CA ARG A 135 4.55 7.57 10.72
C ARG A 135 4.55 7.61 9.19
N ALA A 136 5.40 6.83 8.52
CA ALA A 136 5.49 6.82 7.06
C ALA A 136 4.37 6.04 6.35
N ALA A 137 3.45 5.41 7.09
CA ALA A 137 2.32 4.67 6.54
C ALA A 137 1.01 5.17 7.15
N LEU A 138 -0.07 5.28 6.38
CA LEU A 138 -1.40 5.64 6.84
C LEU A 138 -2.43 4.69 6.21
N ALA A 139 -3.28 4.08 7.05
CA ALA A 139 -4.33 3.17 6.60
C ALA A 139 -5.53 3.91 6.01
N LEU A 140 -6.10 3.37 4.94
CA LEU A 140 -7.30 3.86 4.29
C LEU A 140 -8.39 2.80 4.39
N SER A 141 -9.55 3.17 4.94
CA SER A 141 -10.72 2.29 5.03
C SER A 141 -11.68 2.65 3.93
N PHE A 142 -12.02 1.71 3.04
CA PHE A 142 -13.03 1.98 2.02
C PHE A 142 -14.41 1.70 2.59
N LYS A 143 -15.34 2.61 2.36
CA LYS A 143 -16.77 2.40 2.61
C LYS A 143 -17.47 2.52 1.27
N ALA A 144 -17.89 1.37 0.75
CA ALA A 144 -18.74 1.29 -0.42
C ALA A 144 -20.08 2.00 -0.18
#